data_AF-A0A428QLX5-F1
#
_entry.id   AF-A0A428QLX5-F1
#
_cell.length_a   1.000
_cell.length_b   1.000
_cell.length_c   1.000
_cell.angle_alpha   90.00
_cell.angle_beta   90.00
_cell.angle_gamma   90.00
#
_symmetry.space_group_name_H-M   'P 1'
#
loop_
_entity.id
_entity.type
_entity.pdbx_description
1 polymer ?
#
loop_
_entity_poly.entity_id
_entity_poly.type
_entity_poly.pdbx_seq_one_letter_code
_entity_poly.pdbx_strand_id
1 'polypeptide(L)'
;MINKHPEFAAQFENGERRVDNIPPGAAHIVANYIYTDQYLGLRVTSPHTIDQTKHDFKMAVHVCALADKLCLPQLENLANQEVMALTPNLRLGIVIDLLDSKEFYQTPICAWLREYMSQQLLPVGRNSTEDLVRAIPDTMKKN
;
A
#
# COMPACT_ATOMS: atom_id res chain seq x y z
N MET A 1 -8.09 15.71 -23.26
CA MET A 1 -7.23 14.74 -22.56
C MET A 1 -7.34 14.91 -21.06
N ILE A 2 -7.05 16.07 -20.46
CA ILE A 2 -7.34 16.34 -19.04
C ILE A 2 -8.86 16.36 -18.71
N ASN A 3 -9.70 16.80 -19.66
CA ASN A 3 -11.16 16.86 -19.50
C ASN A 3 -11.85 15.51 -19.24
N LYS A 4 -11.15 14.38 -19.39
CA LYS A 4 -11.66 13.06 -18.99
C LYS A 4 -11.75 12.91 -17.47
N HIS A 5 -10.97 13.69 -16.73
CA HIS A 5 -10.94 13.72 -15.27
C HIS A 5 -11.34 15.13 -14.80
N PRO A 6 -12.65 15.43 -14.75
CA PRO A 6 -13.13 16.79 -14.51
C PRO A 6 -12.71 17.33 -13.13
N GLU A 7 -12.66 16.48 -12.11
CA GLU A 7 -12.21 16.86 -10.76
C GLU A 7 -10.71 17.19 -10.73
N PHE A 8 -9.88 16.40 -11.41
CA PHE A 8 -8.47 16.69 -11.60
C PHE A 8 -8.26 17.99 -12.40
N ALA A 9 -9.05 18.20 -13.46
CA ALA A 9 -8.99 19.40 -14.31
C ALA A 9 -9.38 20.68 -13.54
N ALA A 10 -10.35 20.58 -12.63
CA ALA A 10 -10.83 21.70 -11.82
C ALA A 10 -9.78 22.22 -10.82
N GLN A 11 -8.71 21.45 -10.57
CA GLN A 11 -7.67 21.79 -9.60
C GLN A 11 -6.48 22.54 -10.21
N PHE A 12 -6.54 22.90 -11.50
CA PHE A 12 -5.52 23.73 -12.13
C PHE A 12 -5.82 25.21 -11.88
N GLU A 13 -4.92 25.90 -11.18
CA GLU A 13 -4.98 27.35 -10.99
C GLU A 13 -4.03 28.01 -12.01
N ASN A 14 -4.53 28.95 -12.82
CA ASN A 14 -3.75 29.60 -13.89
C ASN A 14 -3.11 28.62 -14.90
N GLY A 15 -3.71 27.43 -15.09
CA GLY A 15 -3.20 26.40 -15.99
C GLY A 15 -2.07 25.55 -15.39
N GLU A 16 -1.69 25.78 -14.14
CA GLU A 16 -0.68 25.00 -13.43
C GLU A 16 -1.25 24.32 -12.20
N ARG A 17 -0.66 23.20 -11.84
CA ARG A 17 -0.94 22.51 -10.58
C ARG A 17 0.36 22.00 -10.01
N ARG A 18 0.71 22.49 -8.81
CA ARG A 18 1.90 22.04 -8.09
C ARG A 18 1.56 20.88 -7.18
N VAL A 19 2.42 19.87 -7.22
CA VAL A 19 2.40 18.78 -6.25
C VAL A 19 3.84 18.50 -5.86
N ASP A 20 4.15 18.79 -4.61
CA ASP A 20 5.52 18.71 -4.10
C ASP A 20 5.83 17.30 -3.59
N ASN A 21 7.13 16.96 -3.56
CA ASN A 21 7.68 15.75 -2.96
C ASN A 21 7.14 14.42 -3.53
N ILE A 22 6.89 14.37 -4.85
CA ILE A 22 6.50 13.13 -5.52
C ILE A 22 7.75 12.37 -6.01
N PRO A 23 7.88 11.06 -5.74
CA PRO A 23 8.87 10.23 -6.42
C PRO A 23 8.68 10.27 -7.95
N PRO A 24 9.74 10.46 -8.76
CA PRO A 24 9.61 10.58 -10.21
C PRO A 24 8.85 9.42 -10.85
N GLY A 25 9.01 8.22 -10.30
CA GLY A 25 8.29 7.05 -10.77
C GLY A 25 6.77 7.14 -10.60
N ALA A 26 6.29 7.69 -9.48
CA ALA A 26 4.86 7.81 -9.21
C ALA A 26 4.24 8.86 -10.11
N ALA A 27 4.96 9.98 -10.32
CA ALA A 27 4.56 11.01 -11.28
C ALA A 27 4.43 10.43 -12.70
N HIS A 28 5.33 9.54 -13.11
CA HIS A 28 5.25 8.88 -14.41
C HIS A 28 4.03 7.97 -14.55
N ILE A 29 3.72 7.16 -13.53
CA ILE A 29 2.55 6.28 -13.52
C ILE A 29 1.25 7.10 -13.62
N VAL A 30 1.13 8.16 -12.81
CA VAL A 30 -0.05 9.04 -12.83
C VAL A 30 -0.19 9.76 -14.16
N ALA A 31 0.91 10.30 -14.70
CA ALA A 31 0.87 10.96 -16.00
C ALA A 31 0.41 9.98 -17.09
N ASN A 32 0.99 8.77 -17.14
CA ASN A 32 0.58 7.76 -18.10
C ASN A 32 -0.92 7.42 -17.95
N TYR A 33 -1.41 7.26 -16.73
CA TYR A 33 -2.83 6.99 -16.47
C TYR A 33 -3.72 8.10 -17.06
N ILE A 34 -3.40 9.38 -16.83
CA ILE A 34 -4.19 10.51 -17.35
C ILE A 34 -4.30 10.48 -18.89
N TYR A 35 -3.30 9.96 -19.59
CA TYR A 35 -3.32 9.85 -21.05
C TYR A 35 -3.97 8.57 -21.57
N THR A 36 -3.88 7.46 -20.83
CA THR A 36 -4.21 6.11 -21.32
C THR A 36 -5.40 5.45 -20.62
N ASP A 37 -5.85 5.99 -19.48
CA ASP A 37 -6.79 5.38 -18.54
C ASP A 37 -6.31 4.01 -18.00
N GLN A 38 -5.01 3.70 -18.12
CA GLN A 38 -4.41 2.43 -17.71
C GLN A 38 -3.40 2.61 -16.59
N TYR A 39 -3.53 1.78 -15.55
CA TYR A 39 -2.51 1.66 -14.51
C TYR A 39 -1.37 0.78 -15.03
N LEU A 40 -0.20 1.38 -15.22
CA LEU A 40 1.03 0.68 -15.61
C LEU A 40 2.08 0.92 -14.53
N GLY A 41 2.22 -0.05 -13.62
CA GLY A 41 3.28 -0.02 -12.61
C GLY A 41 4.67 0.01 -13.26
N LEU A 42 5.62 0.66 -12.59
CA LEU A 42 7.02 0.68 -13.04
C LEU A 42 7.68 -0.67 -12.78
N ARG A 43 7.75 -1.49 -13.83
CA ARG A 43 8.49 -2.74 -13.79
C ARG A 43 9.98 -2.46 -13.93
N VAL A 44 10.62 -2.11 -12.82
CA VAL A 44 12.09 -2.19 -12.77
C VAL A 44 12.45 -3.68 -12.85
N THR A 45 13.53 -4.03 -13.54
CA THR A 45 13.97 -5.43 -13.61
C THR A 45 15.08 -5.62 -12.59
N SER A 46 14.74 -6.05 -11.37
CA SER A 46 15.73 -6.46 -10.37
C SER A 46 16.04 -7.96 -10.51
N PRO A 47 17.32 -8.38 -10.37
CA PRO A 47 17.67 -9.80 -10.26
C PRO A 47 17.14 -10.43 -8.96
N HIS A 48 16.70 -9.61 -7.98
CA HIS A 48 16.12 -10.06 -6.72
C HIS A 48 14.62 -9.76 -6.67
N THR A 49 13.81 -10.82 -6.74
CA THR A 49 12.33 -10.74 -6.81
C THR A 49 11.72 -10.03 -5.61
N ILE A 50 12.25 -10.25 -4.40
CA ILE A 50 11.76 -9.60 -3.18
C ILE A 50 11.99 -8.08 -3.22
N ASP A 51 13.15 -7.63 -3.71
CA ASP A 51 13.43 -6.19 -3.78
C ASP A 51 12.58 -5.52 -4.87
N GLN A 52 12.25 -6.27 -5.93
CA GLN A 52 11.26 -5.82 -6.90
C GLN A 52 9.88 -5.64 -6.27
N THR A 53 9.39 -6.65 -5.55
CA THR A 53 8.08 -6.57 -4.88
C THR A 53 8.03 -5.42 -3.87
N LYS A 54 9.10 -5.17 -3.11
CA LYS A 54 9.18 -4.01 -2.20
C LYS A 54 9.12 -2.69 -2.97
N HIS A 55 9.84 -2.58 -4.09
CA HIS A 55 9.83 -1.40 -4.94
C HIS A 55 8.42 -1.14 -5.50
N ASP A 56 7.81 -2.16 -6.11
CA ASP A 56 6.47 -2.07 -6.70
C ASP A 56 5.42 -1.73 -5.64
N PHE A 57 5.53 -2.32 -4.44
CA PHE A 57 4.66 -2.02 -3.31
C PHE A 57 4.76 -0.54 -2.91
N LYS A 58 5.98 -0.03 -2.73
CA LYS A 58 6.21 1.39 -2.42
C LYS A 58 5.63 2.30 -3.50
N MET A 59 5.84 1.93 -4.77
CA MET A 59 5.34 2.72 -5.89
C MET A 59 3.82 2.76 -5.90
N ALA A 60 3.15 1.63 -5.70
CA ALA A 60 1.70 1.56 -5.64
C ALA A 60 1.14 2.40 -4.47
N VAL A 61 1.77 2.37 -3.29
CA VAL A 61 1.39 3.23 -2.15
C VAL A 61 1.51 4.71 -2.48
N HIS A 62 2.59 5.13 -3.14
CA HIS A 62 2.74 6.52 -3.61
C HIS A 62 1.67 6.93 -4.60
N VAL A 63 1.33 6.04 -5.53
CA VAL A 63 0.30 6.31 -6.53
C VAL A 63 -1.07 6.41 -5.87
N CYS A 64 -1.39 5.59 -4.86
CA CYS A 64 -2.61 5.76 -4.06
C CYS A 64 -2.67 7.16 -3.45
N ALA A 65 -1.63 7.56 -2.72
CA ALA A 65 -1.57 8.86 -2.04
C ALA A 65 -1.68 10.03 -3.02
N LEU A 66 -1.06 9.89 -4.18
CA LEU A 66 -1.07 10.92 -5.21
C LEU A 66 -2.42 10.98 -5.94
N ALA A 67 -3.03 9.84 -6.22
CA ALA A 67 -4.34 9.76 -6.87
C ALA A 67 -5.44 10.39 -6.01
N ASP A 68 -5.43 10.15 -4.70
CA ASP A 68 -6.31 10.81 -3.74
C ASP A 68 -6.14 12.34 -3.79
N LYS A 69 -4.89 12.81 -3.62
CA LYS A 69 -4.55 14.25 -3.71
C LYS A 69 -5.01 14.88 -5.02
N LEU A 70 -4.92 14.15 -6.13
CA LEU A 70 -5.26 14.62 -7.47
C LEU A 70 -6.75 14.48 -7.82
N CYS A 71 -7.57 13.92 -6.93
CA CYS A 71 -8.96 13.50 -7.19
C CYS A 71 -9.07 12.62 -8.44
N LEU A 72 -8.31 11.53 -8.45
CA LEU A 72 -8.33 10.48 -9.47
C LEU A 72 -8.80 9.16 -8.83
N PRO A 73 -10.09 9.05 -8.43
CA PRO A 73 -10.57 7.94 -7.60
C PRO A 73 -10.42 6.56 -8.27
N GLN A 74 -10.55 6.49 -9.59
CA GLN A 74 -10.34 5.24 -10.32
C GLN A 74 -8.87 4.80 -10.30
N LEU A 75 -7.93 5.74 -10.38
CA LEU A 75 -6.50 5.44 -10.26
C LEU A 75 -6.15 5.00 -8.84
N GLU A 76 -6.73 5.65 -7.84
CA GLU A 76 -6.57 5.28 -6.44
C GLU A 76 -7.04 3.84 -6.20
N ASN A 77 -8.19 3.46 -6.75
CA ASN A 77 -8.72 2.08 -6.65
C ASN A 77 -7.78 1.06 -7.32
N LEU A 78 -7.27 1.36 -8.52
CA LEU A 78 -6.33 0.48 -9.23
C LEU A 78 -5.01 0.32 -8.46
N ALA A 79 -4.47 1.41 -7.94
CA ALA A 79 -3.26 1.38 -7.13
C ALA A 79 -3.48 0.58 -5.83
N ASN A 80 -4.64 0.74 -5.16
CA ASN A 80 -4.98 -0.03 -3.97
C ASN A 80 -5.08 -1.53 -4.28
N GLN A 81 -5.67 -1.91 -5.41
CA GLN A 81 -5.72 -3.32 -5.84
C GLN A 81 -4.31 -3.88 -6.05
N GLU A 82 -3.40 -3.11 -6.65
CA GLU A 82 -2.00 -3.50 -6.81
C GLU A 82 -1.32 -3.68 -5.45
N VAL A 83 -1.51 -2.75 -4.51
CA VAL A 83 -0.94 -2.91 -3.16
C VAL A 83 -1.46 -4.17 -2.49
N MET A 84 -2.77 -4.44 -2.56
CA MET A 84 -3.39 -5.65 -2.00
C MET A 84 -2.84 -6.93 -2.66
N ALA A 85 -2.57 -6.91 -3.96
CA ALA A 85 -2.00 -8.05 -4.67
C ALA A 85 -0.51 -8.31 -4.31
N LEU A 86 0.25 -7.25 -4.04
CA LEU A 86 1.67 -7.35 -3.67
C LEU A 86 1.88 -7.72 -2.20
N THR A 87 0.98 -7.29 -1.31
CA THR A 87 1.12 -7.44 0.14
C THR A 87 1.37 -8.89 0.60
N PRO A 88 0.65 -9.93 0.12
CA PRO A 88 0.88 -11.32 0.53
C PRO A 88 2.27 -11.86 0.21
N ASN A 89 2.99 -11.24 -0.72
CA ASN A 89 4.36 -11.63 -1.10
C ASN A 89 5.43 -11.01 -0.18
N LEU A 90 5.02 -10.15 0.77
CA LEU A 90 5.89 -9.52 1.75
C LEU A 90 5.55 -10.02 3.16
N ARG A 91 6.56 -10.17 4.00
CA ARG A 91 6.33 -10.45 5.43
C ARG A 91 5.73 -9.21 6.09
N LEU A 92 4.80 -9.39 7.04
CA LEU A 92 4.16 -8.27 7.76
C LEU A 92 5.18 -7.27 8.33
N GLY A 93 6.27 -7.75 8.95
CA GLY A 93 7.33 -6.88 9.45
C GLY A 93 7.94 -5.99 8.37
N ILE A 94 8.16 -6.53 7.16
CA ILE A 94 8.66 -5.75 6.02
C ILE A 94 7.62 -4.71 5.59
N VAL A 95 6.33 -5.05 5.55
CA VAL A 95 5.26 -4.11 5.20
C VAL A 95 5.23 -2.95 6.20
N ILE A 96 5.33 -3.24 7.50
CA ILE A 96 5.41 -2.23 8.56
C ILE A 96 6.66 -1.35 8.37
N ASP A 97 7.83 -1.95 8.20
CA ASP A 97 9.10 -1.21 8.02
C ASP A 97 9.07 -0.29 6.79
N LEU A 98 8.45 -0.75 5.69
CA LEU A 98 8.31 0.05 4.48
C LEU A 98 7.40 1.26 4.71
N LEU A 99 6.28 1.07 5.42
CA LEU A 99 5.30 2.13 5.68
C LEU A 99 5.71 3.06 6.83
N ASP A 100 6.55 2.61 7.76
CA ASP A 100 7.15 3.44 8.80
C ASP A 100 8.35 4.26 8.29
N SER A 101 8.71 4.12 7.01
CA SER A 101 9.73 4.98 6.43
C SER A 101 9.21 6.42 6.30
N LYS A 102 10.10 7.40 6.53
CA LYS A 102 9.80 8.86 6.47
C LYS A 102 9.09 9.28 5.18
N GLU A 103 9.28 8.50 4.11
CA GLU A 103 8.66 8.64 2.81
C GLU A 103 7.12 8.57 2.85
N PHE A 104 6.51 7.89 3.83
CA PHE A 104 5.07 7.67 3.92
C PHE A 104 4.39 8.28 5.15
N TYR A 105 5.10 9.07 5.96
CA TYR A 105 4.52 9.69 7.17
C TYR A 105 3.31 10.60 6.92
N GLN A 106 3.20 11.13 5.70
CA GLN A 106 2.08 11.98 5.29
C GLN A 106 1.04 11.23 4.43
N THR A 107 1.25 9.94 4.18
CA THR A 107 0.35 9.13 3.38
C THR A 107 -0.77 8.60 4.28
N PRO A 108 -2.04 8.91 4.00
CA PRO A 108 -3.14 8.30 4.74
C PRO A 108 -3.08 6.78 4.53
N ILE A 109 -2.95 6.05 5.64
CA ILE A 109 -2.98 4.60 5.61
C ILE A 109 -4.40 4.16 5.25
N CYS A 110 -4.55 3.47 4.12
CA CYS A 110 -5.84 3.02 3.62
C CYS A 110 -6.51 2.01 4.56
N ALA A 111 -7.84 1.98 4.55
CA ALA A 111 -8.65 1.08 5.38
C ALA A 111 -8.29 -0.42 5.20
N TRP A 112 -7.91 -0.83 3.97
CA TRP A 112 -7.50 -2.20 3.69
C TRP A 112 -6.25 -2.62 4.47
N LEU A 113 -5.30 -1.71 4.77
CA LEU A 113 -4.12 -2.07 5.56
C LEU A 113 -4.51 -2.39 6.99
N ARG A 114 -5.48 -1.64 7.55
CA ARG A 114 -6.03 -1.94 8.88
C ARG A 114 -6.68 -3.32 8.92
N GLU A 115 -7.40 -3.69 7.87
CA GLU A 115 -7.99 -5.03 7.72
C GLU A 115 -6.91 -6.11 7.52
N TYR A 116 -5.89 -5.84 6.72
CA TYR A 116 -4.77 -6.76 6.52
C TYR A 116 -4.01 -7.02 7.83
N MET A 117 -3.69 -5.96 8.58
CA MET A 117 -3.04 -6.06 9.89
C MET A 117 -3.91 -6.85 10.87
N SER A 118 -5.23 -6.62 10.91
CA SER A 118 -6.10 -7.37 11.81
C SER A 118 -6.12 -8.86 11.47
N GLN A 119 -6.20 -9.21 10.19
CA GLN A 119 -6.17 -10.61 9.73
C GLN A 119 -4.83 -11.32 10.02
N GLN A 120 -3.70 -10.60 9.98
CA GLN A 120 -2.37 -11.18 10.28
C GLN A 120 -2.05 -11.24 11.78
N LEU A 121 -2.61 -10.34 12.58
CA LEU A 121 -2.40 -10.30 14.03
C LEU A 121 -3.36 -11.20 14.82
N LEU A 122 -4.57 -11.44 14.30
CA LEU A 122 -5.56 -12.33 14.94
C LEU A 122 -5.08 -13.80 15.12
N PRO A 123 -4.34 -14.41 14.18
CA PRO A 123 -3.76 -15.75 14.36
C PRO A 123 -2.69 -15.80 15.46
N VAL A 124 -1.91 -14.74 15.64
CA VAL A 124 -0.83 -14.66 16.65
C VAL A 124 -1.40 -14.70 18.07
N GLY A 125 -2.57 -14.10 18.28
CA GLY A 125 -3.27 -14.11 19.57
C GLY A 125 -3.91 -15.46 19.93
N ARG A 126 -4.32 -16.28 18.96
CA ARG A 126 -4.93 -17.60 19.22
C ARG A 126 -3.90 -18.69 19.52
N ASN A 127 -2.77 -18.68 18.80
CA ASN A 127 -1.74 -19.70 18.97
C ASN A 127 -1.00 -19.55 20.32
N SER A 128 -0.88 -18.33 20.83
CA SER A 128 -0.22 -18.07 22.13
C SER A 128 -1.03 -18.59 23.33
N THR A 129 -2.36 -18.67 23.21
CA THR A 129 -3.23 -19.21 24.28
C THR A 129 -3.37 -20.72 24.23
N GLU A 130 -3.30 -21.34 23.05
CA GLU A 130 -3.39 -22.81 22.93
C GLU A 130 -2.12 -23.52 23.44
N ASP A 131 -0.93 -22.94 23.23
CA ASP A 131 0.32 -23.49 23.77
C ASP A 131 0.43 -23.33 25.29
N LEU A 132 -0.16 -22.30 25.88
CA LEU A 132 -0.22 -22.09 27.33
C LEU A 132 -1.18 -23.06 28.03
N VAL A 133 -2.29 -23.43 27.37
CA VAL A 133 -3.24 -24.43 27.90
C VAL A 133 -2.68 -25.85 27.83
N ARG A 134 -1.79 -26.15 26.88
CA ARG A 134 -1.10 -27.45 26.80
C ARG A 134 0.07 -27.64 27.78
N ALA A 135 0.56 -26.55 28.37
CA ALA A 135 1.75 -26.55 29.23
C ALA A 135 1.45 -26.65 30.73
N ILE A 136 0.18 -26.76 31.16
CA ILE A 136 -0.17 -26.96 32.56
C ILE A 136 0.02 -28.46 32.89
N PRO A 137 0.99 -28.84 33.73
CA PRO A 137 1.16 -30.23 34.14
C PRO A 137 0.02 -30.65 35.07
N ASP A 138 -0.52 -31.84 34.83
CA ASP A 138 -1.60 -32.50 35.57
C ASP A 138 -1.14 -33.00 36.97
N THR A 139 -0.44 -32.17 37.75
CA THR A 139 0.15 -32.55 39.06
C THR A 139 -0.57 -31.97 40.28
N MET A 140 -1.85 -31.61 40.17
CA MET A 140 -2.68 -31.27 41.34
C MET A 140 -4.08 -31.87 41.32
N LYS A 141 -4.21 -33.11 40.83
CA LYS A 141 -5.36 -33.97 41.12
C LYS A 141 -4.90 -35.34 41.61
N LYS A 142 -4.54 -35.42 42.89
CA LYS A 142 -4.87 -36.55 43.77
C LYS A 142 -4.48 -36.21 45.21
N ASN A 143 -5.49 -36.35 46.06
CA ASN A 143 -5.42 -36.36 47.52
C ASN A 143 -4.42 -37.40 48.02
#